data_AF-A0A1I3ZNA3-F1
#
_entry.id   AF-A0A1I3ZNA3-F1
#
_cell.length_a   1.000
_cell.length_b   1.000
_cell.length_c   1.000
_cell.angle_alpha   90.00
_cell.angle_beta   90.00
_cell.angle_gamma   90.00
#
_symmetry.space_group_name_H-M   'P 1'
#
loop_
_entity.id
_entity.type
_entity.pdbx_description
1 polymer ?
#
loop_
_entity_poly.entity_id
_entity_poly.type
_entity_poly.pdbx_seq_one_letter_code
_entity_poly.pdbx_strand_id
1 'polypeptide(L)'
;MTARHAADADAIPGGAVRRAAGADGASGLAARLAAMISTACDGRLTAEEVLASGASLSALGVTSLALLRLIDAVEDEFDVDLDLGGGASYLDSFPLLVGYVDARTS
;
A
#
# COMPACT_ATOMS: atom_id res chain seq x y z
N MET A 1 33.76 6.84 -36.77
CA MET A 1 34.74 6.74 -35.67
C MET A 1 34.17 7.53 -34.50
N THR A 2 33.46 6.86 -33.59
CA THR A 2 33.93 6.42 -32.23
C THR A 2 34.01 7.60 -31.26
N ALA A 3 33.40 7.64 -30.08
CA ALA A 3 32.54 6.70 -29.35
C ALA A 3 31.90 7.47 -28.17
N ARG A 4 30.70 7.02 -27.77
CA ARG A 4 30.11 6.98 -26.42
C ARG A 4 30.67 7.91 -25.31
N HIS A 5 29.78 8.72 -24.74
CA HIS A 5 29.80 8.97 -23.29
C HIS A 5 28.49 8.46 -22.68
N ALA A 6 28.65 7.55 -21.73
CA ALA A 6 27.61 6.89 -20.95
C ALA A 6 27.71 7.37 -19.50
N ALA A 7 26.54 7.61 -18.89
CA ALA A 7 26.25 7.59 -17.46
C ALA A 7 24.72 7.71 -17.37
N ASP A 8 24.01 6.69 -17.85
CA ASP A 8 23.46 5.61 -17.02
C ASP A 8 22.41 6.17 -16.06
N ALA A 9 21.17 6.13 -16.55
CA ALA A 9 19.98 6.27 -15.74
C ALA A 9 19.98 5.09 -14.77
N ASP A 10 20.11 5.39 -13.48
CA ASP A 10 19.90 4.44 -12.39
C ASP A 10 18.44 3.97 -12.43
N ALA A 11 18.22 2.99 -13.29
CA ALA A 11 17.05 2.15 -13.31
C ALA A 11 17.14 1.29 -12.06
N ILE A 12 16.21 1.53 -11.13
CA ILE A 12 15.88 0.60 -10.05
C ILE A 12 15.77 -0.80 -10.67
N PRO A 13 16.65 -1.77 -10.33
CA PRO A 13 16.49 -3.12 -10.81
C PRO A 13 15.35 -3.78 -10.03
N GLY A 14 14.18 -3.87 -10.67
CA GLY A 14 13.20 -4.89 -10.37
C GLY A 14 13.82 -6.27 -10.62
N GLY A 15 13.90 -7.08 -9.57
CA GLY A 15 14.49 -8.41 -9.61
C GLY A 15 14.00 -9.26 -8.46
N ALA A 16 12.70 -9.59 -8.49
CA ALA A 16 12.07 -10.60 -7.66
C ALA A 16 12.80 -11.95 -7.82
N VAL A 17 13.04 -12.65 -6.70
CA VAL A 17 12.83 -14.11 -6.53
C VAL A 17 13.09 -14.48 -5.06
N ARG A 18 11.97 -14.64 -4.32
CA ARG A 18 11.71 -15.38 -3.05
C ARG A 18 10.56 -14.63 -2.32
N ARG A 19 9.30 -15.10 -2.18
CA ARG A 19 8.68 -16.44 -2.08
C ARG A 19 7.28 -16.47 -2.71
N ALA A 20 6.99 -17.51 -3.50
CA ALA A 20 5.65 -17.87 -3.97
C ALA A 20 4.87 -18.74 -2.96
N ALA A 21 5.00 -18.47 -1.65
CA ALA A 21 4.22 -19.14 -0.59
C ALA A 21 3.57 -18.15 0.40
N GLY A 22 3.85 -16.85 0.26
CA GLY A 22 3.19 -15.77 1.00
C GLY A 22 2.52 -14.72 0.11
N ALA A 23 2.68 -14.81 -1.23
CA ALA A 23 2.10 -13.86 -2.16
C ALA A 23 0.57 -13.99 -2.26
N ASP A 24 0.01 -15.19 -2.10
CA ASP A 24 -1.44 -15.42 -2.02
C ASP A 24 -2.04 -14.85 -0.72
N GLY A 25 -1.30 -14.93 0.39
CA GLY A 25 -1.67 -14.32 1.66
C GLY A 25 -1.64 -12.79 1.59
N ALA A 26 -0.53 -12.22 1.10
CA ALA A 26 -0.37 -10.79 0.91
C ALA A 26 -1.37 -10.23 -0.12
N SER A 27 -1.69 -10.98 -1.18
CA SER A 27 -2.71 -10.58 -2.17
C SER A 27 -4.13 -10.67 -1.60
N GLY A 28 -4.41 -11.65 -0.74
CA GLY A 28 -5.66 -11.73 0.02
C GLY A 28 -5.82 -10.59 1.03
N LEU A 29 -4.75 -10.26 1.75
CA LEU A 29 -4.69 -9.13 2.67
C LEU A 29 -4.85 -7.80 1.92
N ALA A 30 -4.14 -7.63 0.80
CA ALA A 30 -4.27 -6.46 -0.07
C ALA A 30 -5.70 -6.30 -0.59
N ALA A 31 -6.33 -7.36 -1.08
CA ALA A 31 -7.73 -7.28 -1.53
C ALA A 31 -8.69 -6.86 -0.40
N ARG A 32 -8.48 -7.35 0.83
CA ARG A 32 -9.25 -6.92 2.00
C ARG A 32 -9.00 -5.45 2.35
N LEU A 33 -7.74 -5.02 2.43
CA LEU A 33 -7.38 -3.63 2.70
C LEU A 33 -7.97 -2.69 1.64
N ALA A 34 -7.92 -3.07 0.37
CA ALA A 34 -8.52 -2.30 -0.72
C ALA A 34 -10.05 -2.16 -0.58
N ALA A 35 -10.75 -3.23 -0.17
CA ALA A 35 -12.19 -3.18 0.10
C ALA A 35 -12.53 -2.27 1.30
N MET A 36 -11.70 -2.28 2.35
CA MET A 36 -11.85 -1.37 3.49
C MET A 36 -11.61 0.09 3.09
N ILE A 37 -10.58 0.38 2.28
CA ILE A 37 -10.32 1.72 1.74
C ILE A 37 -11.50 2.22 0.92
N SER A 38 -12.06 1.37 0.05
CA SER A 38 -13.27 1.67 -0.70
C SER A 38 -14.41 2.06 0.24
N THR A 39 -14.64 1.28 1.29
CA THR A 39 -15.70 1.55 2.28
C THR A 39 -15.45 2.84 3.05
N ALA A 40 -14.22 3.08 3.51
CA ALA A 40 -13.83 4.29 4.22
C ALA A 40 -13.92 5.56 3.36
N CYS A 41 -13.81 5.42 2.03
CA CYS A 41 -13.96 6.49 1.05
C CYS A 41 -15.40 6.68 0.54
N ASP A 42 -16.40 6.03 1.17
CA ASP A 42 -17.80 6.02 0.74
C ASP A 42 -18.01 5.44 -0.67
N GLY A 43 -17.17 4.50 -1.09
CA GLY A 43 -17.20 3.87 -2.41
C GLY A 43 -16.70 4.75 -3.55
N ARG A 44 -16.08 5.91 -3.26
CA ARG A 44 -15.49 6.78 -4.28
C ARG A 44 -14.25 6.19 -4.97
N LEU A 45 -13.59 5.26 -4.29
CA LEU A 45 -12.44 4.51 -4.80
C LEU A 45 -12.82 3.05 -4.80
N THR A 46 -12.70 2.38 -5.94
CA THR A 46 -12.93 0.93 -5.99
C THR A 46 -11.70 0.15 -5.52
N ALA A 47 -11.90 -1.05 -5.00
CA ALA A 47 -10.78 -1.90 -4.57
C ALA A 47 -9.80 -2.19 -5.73
N GLU A 48 -10.33 -2.33 -6.96
CA GLU A 48 -9.52 -2.54 -8.16
C GLU A 48 -8.66 -1.32 -8.51
N GLU A 49 -9.21 -0.10 -8.39
CA GLU A 49 -8.43 1.13 -8.58
C GLU A 49 -7.35 1.30 -7.52
N VAL A 50 -7.65 0.95 -6.27
CA VAL A 50 -6.67 1.00 -5.17
C VAL A 50 -5.55 -0.01 -5.41
N LEU A 51 -5.88 -1.24 -5.83
CA LEU A 51 -4.90 -2.28 -6.14
C LEU A 51 -4.06 -1.96 -7.39
N ALA A 52 -4.67 -1.36 -8.41
CA ALA A 52 -3.98 -0.93 -9.62
C ALA A 52 -3.16 0.35 -9.41
N SER A 53 -3.44 1.11 -8.35
CA SER A 53 -2.75 2.35 -8.04
C SER A 53 -1.47 2.09 -7.25
N GLY A 54 -0.36 2.52 -7.82
CA GLY A 54 0.91 2.70 -7.08
C GLY A 54 1.05 4.10 -6.46
N ALA A 55 0.01 4.93 -6.52
CA ALA A 55 0.05 6.29 -6.02
C ALA A 55 -0.23 6.34 -4.51
N SER A 56 0.15 7.46 -3.90
CA SER A 56 -0.06 7.67 -2.47
C SER A 56 -1.55 7.79 -2.12
N LEU A 57 -1.93 7.43 -0.89
CA LEU A 57 -3.34 7.45 -0.46
C LEU A 57 -3.97 8.85 -0.65
N SER A 58 -3.21 9.91 -0.33
CA SER A 58 -3.64 11.30 -0.57
C SER A 58 -3.83 11.62 -2.06
N ALA A 59 -3.03 11.03 -2.95
CA ALA A 59 -3.14 11.22 -4.39
C ALA A 59 -4.34 10.47 -5.00
N LEU A 60 -4.74 9.35 -4.38
CA LEU A 60 -6.00 8.67 -4.68
C LEU A 60 -7.24 9.48 -4.22
N GLY A 61 -7.04 10.55 -3.45
CA GLY A 61 -8.14 11.36 -2.93
C GLY A 61 -8.69 10.85 -1.59
N VAL A 62 -7.94 9.99 -0.89
CA VAL A 62 -8.25 9.62 0.49
C VAL A 62 -8.14 10.88 1.35
N THR A 63 -9.27 11.33 1.87
CA THR A 63 -9.33 12.50 2.76
C THR A 63 -8.80 12.14 4.14
N SER A 64 -8.38 13.12 4.96
CA SER A 64 -8.00 12.83 6.36
C SER A 64 -9.10 12.10 7.14
N LEU A 65 -10.37 12.38 6.87
CA LEU A 65 -11.49 11.69 7.52
C LEU A 65 -11.60 10.23 7.07
N ALA A 66 -11.45 9.97 5.77
CA ALA A 66 -11.42 8.62 5.24
C ALA A 66 -10.20 7.84 5.77
N LEU A 67 -9.06 8.51 5.93
CA LEU A 67 -7.86 7.93 6.52
C LEU A 67 -8.07 7.54 7.99
N LEU A 68 -8.67 8.41 8.81
CA LEU A 68 -9.01 8.09 10.20
C LEU A 68 -9.99 6.92 10.29
N ARG A 69 -11.04 6.92 9.46
CA ARG A 69 -12.00 5.81 9.40
C ARG A 69 -11.38 4.50 8.95
N LEU A 70 -10.45 4.59 7.99
CA LEU A 70 -9.68 3.43 7.54
C LEU A 70 -8.83 2.88 8.67
N ILE A 71 -8.16 3.75 9.42
CA ILE A 71 -7.36 3.35 10.57
C ILE A 71 -8.24 2.63 11.59
N ASP A 72 -9.32 3.26 12.05
CA ASP A 72 -10.25 2.65 13.01
C ASP A 72 -10.73 1.26 12.52
N ALA A 73 -11.07 1.12 11.23
CA ALA A 73 -11.52 -0.14 10.65
C ALA A 73 -10.41 -1.21 10.54
N VAL A 74 -9.18 -0.81 10.23
CA VAL A 74 -8.03 -1.73 10.15
C VAL A 74 -7.61 -2.18 11.55
N GLU A 75 -7.59 -1.27 12.52
CA GLU A 75 -7.29 -1.58 13.91
C GLU A 75 -8.31 -2.56 14.51
N ASP A 76 -9.61 -2.34 14.25
CA ASP A 76 -10.69 -3.24 14.69
C ASP A 76 -10.65 -4.60 13.98
N GLU A 77 -10.39 -4.65 12.67
CA GLU A 77 -10.41 -5.89 11.89
C GLU A 77 -9.15 -6.76 12.10
N PHE A 78 -7.98 -6.13 12.29
CA PHE A 78 -6.70 -6.83 12.34
C PHE A 78 -6.02 -6.82 13.72
N ASP A 79 -6.62 -6.17 14.73
CA ASP A 79 -6.06 -6.00 16.08
C ASP A 79 -4.64 -5.38 16.04
N VAL A 80 -4.43 -4.44 15.10
CA VAL A 80 -3.17 -3.70 14.91
C VAL A 80 -3.31 -2.26 15.41
N ASP A 81 -2.18 -1.60 15.67
CA ASP A 81 -2.13 -0.17 16.04
C ASP A 81 -1.42 0.62 14.94
N LEU A 82 -2.11 1.64 14.41
CA LEU A 82 -1.66 2.50 13.33
C LEU A 82 -1.47 3.93 13.84
N ASP A 83 -0.27 4.23 14.33
CA ASP A 83 0.10 5.58 14.76
C ASP A 83 0.28 6.58 13.60
N LEU A 84 -0.60 7.58 13.53
CA LEU A 84 -0.50 8.74 12.63
C LEU A 84 0.59 9.75 13.04
N GLY A 85 1.00 9.76 14.31
CA GLY A 85 1.85 10.80 14.90
C GLY A 85 3.36 10.62 14.68
N GLY A 86 3.84 9.38 14.55
CA GLY A 86 5.26 9.03 14.62
C GLY A 86 6.03 8.91 13.31
N GLY A 87 5.48 9.42 12.19
CA GLY A 87 6.10 9.28 10.86
C GLY A 87 5.53 8.09 10.10
N ALA A 88 4.22 8.13 9.90
CA ALA A 88 3.39 7.14 9.21
C ALA A 88 3.69 7.02 7.70
N SER A 89 4.96 6.76 7.37
CA SER A 89 5.45 6.48 6.02
C SER A 89 4.79 5.23 5.43
N TYR A 90 4.28 4.33 6.28
CA TYR A 90 3.46 3.20 5.85
C TYR A 90 2.05 3.61 5.35
N LEU A 91 1.54 4.79 5.72
CA LEU A 91 0.30 5.35 5.17
C LEU A 91 0.54 6.18 3.90
N ASP A 92 1.79 6.37 3.49
CA ASP A 92 2.09 7.14 2.30
C ASP A 92 1.55 6.42 1.07
N SER A 93 1.71 5.10 1.00
CA SER A 93 1.31 4.27 -0.15
C SER A 93 0.62 2.99 0.28
N PHE A 94 -0.38 2.57 -0.48
CA PHE A 94 -1.10 1.31 -0.29
C PHE A 94 -0.18 0.08 -0.08
N PRO A 95 0.85 -0.17 -0.92
CA PRO A 95 1.75 -1.31 -0.72
C PRO A 95 2.53 -1.27 0.60
N LEU A 96 2.83 -0.08 1.15
CA LEU A 96 3.52 0.03 2.43
C LEU A 96 2.58 -0.30 3.59
N LEU A 97 1.32 0.12 3.50
CA LEU A 97 0.29 -0.24 4.48
C LEU A 97 0.09 -1.76 4.52
N VAL A 98 -0.04 -2.40 3.34
CA VAL A 98 -0.17 -3.88 3.25
C VAL A 98 1.02 -4.56 3.92
N GLY A 99 2.26 -4.12 3.63
CA GLY A 99 3.45 -4.70 4.25
C GLY A 99 3.51 -4.52 5.76
N TYR A 100 3.03 -3.38 6.29
CA TYR A 100 3.00 -3.12 7.73
C TYR A 100 1.99 -4.00 8.47
N VAL A 101 0.81 -4.22 7.87
CA VAL A 101 -0.24 -5.08 8.43
C VAL A 101 0.14 -6.55 8.32
N ASP A 102 0.70 -6.99 7.18
CA ASP A 102 1.19 -8.36 6.98
C ASP A 102 2.24 -8.73 8.05
N ALA A 103 3.17 -7.83 8.34
CA ALA A 103 4.20 -8.03 9.35
C ALA A 103 3.67 -8.15 10.79
N ARG A 104 2.43 -7.71 11.08
CA ARG A 104 1.79 -7.80 12.42
C ARG A 104 0.79 -8.93 12.54
N THR A 105 0.26 -9.40 11.41
CA THR A 105 -0.78 -10.43 11.35
C THR A 105 -0.23 -11.82 11.00
N SER A 106 1.05 -11.91 10.60
CA SER A 106 1.77 -13.15 10.27
C SER A 106 2.45 -13.82 11.47
#